data_AF-A0A2J8IE25-F1
#
_entry.id   AF-A0A2J8IE25-F1
#
_cell.length_a   1.000
_cell.length_b   1.000
_cell.length_c   1.000
_cell.angle_alpha   90.00
_cell.angle_beta   90.00
_cell.angle_gamma   90.00
#
_symmetry.space_group_name_H-M   'P 1'
#
loop_
_entity.id
_entity.type
_entity.pdbx_description
1 polymer ?
#
loop_
_entity_poly.entity_id
_entity_poly.type
_entity_poly.pdbx_seq_one_letter_code
_entity_poly.pdbx_strand_id
1 'polypeptide(L)'
;MSAESTEHALSDEIIDDQDASGNEETSSPKGSTSSRLEEEGDVAADYLEELLDIADIDGDIDIEVRNGRTYISIVTEEESDALDNLVGEDGEVLEALQELTRLSVLSATENRSRLVLDINGYRQERTGHLQKIAEDAAASVKESGNPVALEPMSAYERKIVHDAVADLGLVSESEGEGAGRHIVVSAD
;
A
#
# COMPACT_ATOMS: atom_id res chain seq x y z
N MET A 1 -10.24 23.06 49.97
CA MET A 1 -9.89 21.65 49.78
C MET A 1 -10.72 21.11 48.64
N SER A 2 -10.13 20.21 47.85
CA SER A 2 -10.62 19.60 46.59
C SER A 2 -10.24 20.44 45.36
N ALA A 3 -9.02 20.32 44.84
CA ALA A 3 -8.39 19.22 44.09
C ALA A 3 -8.55 19.39 42.57
N GLU A 4 -7.39 19.44 41.91
CA GLU A 4 -7.06 19.55 40.49
C GLU A 4 -7.91 18.67 39.55
N SER A 5 -8.03 19.09 38.29
CA SER A 5 -7.54 18.29 37.17
C SER A 5 -7.44 19.10 35.88
N THR A 6 -6.26 18.98 35.29
CA THR A 6 -5.72 19.55 34.06
C THR A 6 -6.45 19.04 32.82
N GLU A 7 -6.84 19.93 31.90
CA GLU A 7 -7.13 19.56 30.51
C GLU A 7 -5.97 20.06 29.64
N HIS A 8 -5.04 19.16 29.35
CA HIS A 8 -3.94 19.37 28.41
C HIS A 8 -4.42 18.84 27.06
N ALA A 9 -4.48 19.74 26.08
CA ALA A 9 -4.79 19.42 24.70
C ALA A 9 -3.73 18.48 24.12
N LEU A 10 -4.16 17.35 23.57
CA LEU A 10 -3.35 16.50 22.70
C LEU A 10 -3.85 16.74 21.28
N SER A 11 -3.13 17.58 20.56
CA SER A 11 -3.15 17.63 19.09
C SER A 11 -2.30 16.48 18.57
N ASP A 12 -2.92 15.58 17.81
CA ASP A 12 -2.22 14.60 16.97
C ASP A 12 -1.49 15.36 15.86
N GLU A 13 -0.19 15.55 16.01
CA GLU A 13 0.69 15.90 14.90
C GLU A 13 0.98 14.62 14.11
N ILE A 14 0.32 14.54 12.95
CA ILE A 14 0.69 13.67 11.85
C ILE A 14 2.12 14.04 11.44
N ILE A 15 3.02 13.05 11.48
CA ILE A 15 4.38 13.17 10.97
C ILE A 15 4.29 13.32 9.45
N ASP A 16 4.54 14.55 9.00
CA ASP A 16 4.73 14.95 7.62
C ASP A 16 6.07 14.39 7.12
N ASP A 17 6.02 13.46 6.17
CA ASP A 17 7.17 12.88 5.49
C ASP A 17 7.66 13.90 4.45
N GLN A 18 8.30 14.97 4.94
CA GLN A 18 9.02 15.90 4.08
C GLN A 18 10.39 15.33 3.73
N ASP A 19 10.54 15.10 2.42
CA ASP A 19 11.82 15.04 1.71
C ASP A 19 12.76 16.17 2.15
N ALA A 20 13.63 15.87 3.11
CA ALA A 20 14.80 16.66 3.42
C ALA A 20 16.01 16.01 2.75
N SER A 21 16.40 16.60 1.62
CA SER A 21 17.70 16.43 0.97
C SER A 21 18.84 16.54 1.99
N GLY A 22 19.33 15.40 2.47
CA GLY A 22 20.55 15.25 3.25
C GLY A 22 21.46 14.24 2.57
N ASN A 23 22.39 14.73 1.76
CA ASN A 23 23.44 13.93 1.15
C ASN A 23 24.42 13.45 2.23
N GLU A 24 24.13 12.32 2.87
CA GLU A 24 25.13 11.52 3.58
C GLU A 24 25.39 10.25 2.79
N GLU A 25 26.37 10.33 1.89
CA GLU A 25 27.10 9.16 1.40
C GLU A 25 27.78 8.47 2.60
N THR A 26 27.06 7.62 3.31
CA THR A 26 27.66 6.62 4.18
C THR A 26 27.76 5.32 3.39
N SER A 27 28.98 5.05 2.93
CA SER A 27 29.38 3.81 2.30
C SER A 27 29.20 2.64 3.27
N SER A 28 27.99 2.12 3.38
CA SER A 28 27.73 0.83 4.00
C SER A 28 28.08 -0.27 2.99
N PRO A 29 28.72 -1.38 3.41
CA PRO A 29 29.15 -2.42 2.48
C PRO A 29 27.90 -3.06 1.89
N LYS A 30 27.78 -3.09 0.56
CA LYS A 30 26.65 -3.73 -0.14
C LYS A 30 26.32 -5.14 0.37
N GLY A 31 27.31 -5.84 0.93
CA GLY A 31 27.15 -7.14 1.58
C GLY A 31 26.26 -7.14 2.83
N SER A 32 26.21 -6.07 3.64
CA SER A 32 25.34 -6.03 4.83
C SER A 32 23.90 -5.66 4.51
N THR A 33 23.65 -4.96 3.40
CA THR A 33 22.29 -4.63 2.95
C THR A 33 21.67 -5.80 2.19
N SER A 34 22.42 -6.46 1.30
CA SER A 34 21.95 -7.66 0.60
C SER A 34 21.57 -8.75 1.60
N SER A 35 22.46 -9.04 2.56
CA SER A 35 22.21 -10.09 3.56
C SER A 35 20.98 -9.81 4.42
N ARG A 36 20.70 -8.55 4.74
CA ARG A 36 19.50 -8.16 5.50
C ARG A 36 18.23 -8.32 4.70
N LEU A 37 18.26 -8.01 3.40
CA LEU A 37 17.08 -8.14 2.53
C LEU A 37 16.78 -9.62 2.20
N GLU A 38 17.83 -10.44 2.11
CA GLU A 38 17.72 -11.91 2.01
C GLU A 38 17.09 -12.49 3.29
N GLU A 39 17.62 -12.15 4.48
CA GLU A 39 17.04 -12.57 5.76
C GLU A 39 15.60 -12.09 5.97
N GLU A 40 15.29 -10.84 5.56
CA GLU A 40 13.93 -10.30 5.55
C GLU A 40 12.99 -11.12 4.65
N GLY A 41 13.47 -11.53 3.48
CA GLY A 41 12.72 -12.37 2.55
C GLY A 41 12.45 -13.75 3.11
N ASP A 42 13.46 -14.41 3.66
CA ASP A 42 13.36 -15.76 4.22
C ASP A 42 12.33 -15.81 5.36
N VAL A 43 12.44 -14.88 6.34
CA VAL A 43 11.50 -14.83 7.47
C VAL A 43 10.06 -14.55 7.03
N ALA A 44 9.90 -13.66 6.05
CA ALA A 44 8.57 -13.33 5.54
C ALA A 44 7.96 -14.50 4.77
N ALA A 45 8.75 -15.21 3.97
CA ALA A 45 8.31 -16.40 3.26
C ALA A 45 7.92 -17.50 4.24
N ASP A 46 8.74 -17.78 5.26
CA ASP A 46 8.42 -18.77 6.31
C ASP A 46 7.05 -18.47 6.97
N TYR A 47 6.79 -17.20 7.29
CA TYR A 47 5.51 -16.77 7.89
C TYR A 47 4.32 -16.98 6.94
N LEU A 48 4.49 -16.65 5.66
CA LEU A 48 3.44 -16.77 4.66
C LEU A 48 3.20 -18.24 4.28
N GLU A 49 4.25 -19.05 4.13
CA GLU A 49 4.14 -20.50 3.90
C GLU A 49 3.38 -21.17 5.04
N GLU A 50 3.74 -20.90 6.30
CA GLU A 50 3.02 -21.46 7.46
C GLU A 50 1.54 -21.03 7.48
N LEU A 51 1.24 -19.79 7.08
CA LEU A 51 -0.14 -19.32 6.97
C LEU A 51 -0.91 -20.05 5.87
N LEU A 52 -0.32 -20.22 4.69
CA LEU A 52 -0.93 -20.92 3.55
C LEU A 52 -1.19 -22.40 3.91
N ASP A 53 -0.21 -23.06 4.53
CA ASP A 53 -0.33 -24.44 5.02
C ASP A 53 -1.46 -24.60 6.04
N ILE A 54 -1.55 -23.70 7.02
CA ILE A 54 -2.62 -23.75 8.04
C ILE A 54 -3.99 -23.51 7.41
N ALA A 55 -4.06 -22.64 6.40
CA ALA A 55 -5.29 -22.29 5.71
C ALA A 55 -5.71 -23.31 4.64
N ASP A 56 -4.85 -24.30 4.32
CA ASP A 56 -5.04 -25.26 3.24
C ASP A 56 -5.21 -24.53 1.89
N ILE A 57 -4.32 -23.57 1.61
CA ILE A 57 -4.33 -22.73 0.41
C ILE A 57 -3.06 -22.99 -0.39
N ASP A 58 -3.21 -23.46 -1.62
CA ASP A 58 -2.09 -23.62 -2.55
C ASP A 58 -1.59 -22.26 -3.08
N GLY A 59 -0.28 -22.03 -2.99
CA GLY A 59 0.37 -20.86 -3.55
C GLY A 59 1.90 -21.01 -3.57
N ASP A 60 2.50 -20.68 -4.69
CA ASP A 60 3.95 -20.58 -4.85
C ASP A 60 4.43 -19.20 -4.42
N ILE A 61 5.44 -19.16 -3.56
CA ILE A 61 6.04 -17.92 -3.07
C ILE A 61 7.33 -17.62 -3.84
N ASP A 62 7.35 -16.47 -4.49
CA ASP A 62 8.52 -15.90 -5.14
C ASP A 62 9.06 -14.71 -4.35
N ILE A 63 10.37 -14.70 -4.09
CA ILE A 63 11.06 -13.61 -3.39
C ILE A 63 11.98 -12.89 -4.37
N GLU A 64 11.90 -11.56 -4.38
CA GLU A 64 12.77 -10.75 -5.23
C GLU A 64 13.25 -9.47 -4.54
N VAL A 65 14.55 -9.19 -4.65
CA VAL A 65 15.14 -7.94 -4.15
C VAL A 65 15.35 -6.95 -5.29
N ARG A 66 14.61 -5.83 -5.27
CA ARG A 66 14.72 -4.74 -6.25
C ARG A 66 14.74 -3.39 -5.54
N ASN A 67 15.58 -2.47 -6.02
CA ASN A 67 15.63 -1.08 -5.52
C ASN A 67 15.76 -0.96 -3.98
N GLY A 68 16.47 -1.90 -3.34
CA GLY A 68 16.67 -1.92 -1.89
C GLY A 68 15.41 -2.29 -1.09
N ARG A 69 14.46 -3.00 -1.71
CA ARG A 69 13.26 -3.55 -1.08
C ARG A 69 13.09 -5.01 -1.46
N THR A 70 12.52 -5.78 -0.54
CA THR A 70 12.10 -7.16 -0.78
C THR A 70 10.66 -7.15 -1.31
N TYR A 71 10.43 -7.87 -2.39
CA TYR A 71 9.13 -8.11 -2.98
C TYR A 71 8.81 -9.58 -2.80
N ILE A 72 7.61 -9.87 -2.36
CA ILE A 72 7.11 -11.22 -2.19
C ILE A 72 5.84 -11.33 -3.01
N SER A 73 5.81 -12.33 -3.89
CA SER A 73 4.67 -12.63 -4.74
C SER A 73 4.15 -14.02 -4.40
N ILE A 74 2.86 -14.13 -4.16
CA ILE A 74 2.18 -15.41 -4.03
C ILE A 74 1.35 -15.61 -5.30
N VAL A 75 1.62 -16.69 -6.03
CA VAL A 75 0.93 -17.03 -7.26
C VAL A 75 0.38 -18.44 -7.19
N THR A 76 -0.71 -18.72 -7.87
CA THR A 76 -1.19 -20.10 -8.05
C THR A 76 -1.58 -20.32 -9.50
N GLU A 77 -1.32 -21.52 -10.02
CA GLU A 77 -1.82 -21.95 -11.32
C GLU A 77 -3.25 -22.52 -11.23
N GLU A 78 -3.76 -22.75 -10.01
CA GLU A 78 -5.08 -23.31 -9.78
C GLU A 78 -6.17 -22.23 -9.83
N GLU A 79 -7.25 -22.47 -10.57
CA GLU A 79 -8.46 -21.65 -10.47
C GLU A 79 -9.14 -21.91 -9.13
N SER A 80 -8.71 -21.20 -8.08
CA SER A 80 -9.25 -21.26 -6.73
C SER A 80 -9.48 -19.86 -6.19
N ASP A 81 -10.68 -19.61 -5.65
CA ASP A 81 -11.04 -18.36 -4.98
C ASP A 81 -10.22 -18.14 -3.68
N ALA A 82 -9.42 -19.12 -3.25
CA ALA A 82 -8.70 -19.10 -1.98
C ALA A 82 -7.68 -17.96 -1.89
N LEU A 83 -6.85 -17.75 -2.92
CA LEU A 83 -5.92 -16.61 -2.96
C LEU A 83 -6.66 -15.28 -3.16
N ASP A 84 -7.76 -15.27 -3.90
CA ASP A 84 -8.60 -14.07 -4.06
C ASP A 84 -9.19 -13.61 -2.71
N ASN A 85 -9.51 -14.54 -1.82
CA ASN A 85 -9.92 -14.21 -0.45
C ASN A 85 -8.79 -13.56 0.37
N LEU A 86 -7.52 -13.89 0.09
CA LEU A 86 -6.35 -13.24 0.71
C LEU A 86 -6.07 -11.85 0.12
N VAL A 87 -6.64 -11.54 -1.05
CA VAL A 87 -6.70 -10.16 -1.56
C VAL A 87 -7.79 -9.37 -0.83
N GLY A 88 -9.00 -9.93 -0.78
CA GLY A 88 -10.16 -9.28 -0.18
C GLY A 88 -10.74 -8.14 -1.03
N GLU A 89 -11.78 -7.48 -0.51
CA GLU A 89 -12.41 -6.35 -1.21
C GLU A 89 -11.43 -5.19 -1.33
N ASP A 90 -11.21 -4.71 -2.56
CA ASP A 90 -10.26 -3.65 -2.87
C ASP A 90 -8.82 -3.86 -2.33
N GLY A 91 -8.44 -5.10 -1.98
CA GLY A 91 -7.10 -5.43 -1.49
C GLY A 91 -6.91 -5.22 0.01
N GLU A 92 -8.00 -5.03 0.79
CA GLU A 92 -7.89 -4.75 2.23
C GLU A 92 -7.22 -5.89 3.01
N VAL A 93 -7.46 -7.14 2.62
CA VAL A 93 -6.88 -8.32 3.29
C VAL A 93 -5.41 -8.44 2.91
N LEU A 94 -5.05 -8.18 1.65
CA LEU A 94 -3.66 -8.13 1.20
C LEU A 94 -2.84 -7.12 2.00
N GLU A 95 -3.38 -5.92 2.22
CA GLU A 95 -2.68 -4.89 3.02
C GLU A 95 -2.54 -5.29 4.49
N ALA A 96 -3.57 -5.90 5.08
CA ALA A 96 -3.49 -6.42 6.45
C ALA A 96 -2.45 -7.54 6.56
N LEU A 97 -2.44 -8.48 5.62
CA LEU A 97 -1.49 -9.59 5.56
C LEU A 97 -0.05 -9.10 5.39
N GLN A 98 0.16 -8.09 4.53
CA GLN A 98 1.45 -7.44 4.37
C GLN A 98 1.95 -6.86 5.70
N GLU A 99 1.09 -6.17 6.45
CA GLU A 99 1.48 -5.57 7.73
C GLU A 99 1.80 -6.64 8.78
N LEU A 100 0.99 -7.71 8.86
CA LEU A 100 1.29 -8.84 9.73
C LEU A 100 2.65 -9.49 9.39
N THR A 101 2.94 -9.63 8.10
CA THR A 101 4.23 -10.16 7.63
C THR A 101 5.39 -9.25 8.03
N ARG A 102 5.25 -7.92 7.86
CA ARG A 102 6.26 -6.95 8.31
C ARG A 102 6.48 -6.99 9.83
N LEU A 103 5.42 -7.20 10.60
CA LEU A 103 5.52 -7.37 12.05
C LEU A 103 6.23 -8.68 12.43
N SER A 104 5.99 -9.77 11.69
CA SER A 104 6.73 -11.03 11.85
C SER A 104 8.23 -10.81 11.61
N VAL A 105 8.59 -10.15 10.51
CA VAL A 105 9.99 -9.81 10.21
C VAL A 105 10.60 -8.92 11.29
N LEU A 106 9.88 -7.89 11.74
CA LEU A 106 10.34 -7.03 12.84
C LEU A 106 10.61 -7.83 14.11
N SER A 107 9.73 -8.77 14.44
CA SER A 107 9.88 -9.60 15.64
C SER A 107 11.08 -10.54 15.56
N ALA A 108 11.41 -11.06 14.37
CA ALA A 108 12.52 -11.99 14.18
C ALA A 108 13.88 -11.30 14.03
N THR A 109 13.91 -10.16 13.33
CA THR A 109 15.16 -9.51 12.90
C THR A 109 15.48 -8.23 13.69
N GLU A 110 14.56 -7.73 14.50
CA GLU A 110 14.60 -6.41 15.15
C GLU A 110 14.69 -5.22 14.17
N ASN A 111 14.54 -5.48 12.87
CA ASN A 111 14.60 -4.47 11.81
C ASN A 111 13.22 -4.23 11.21
N ARG A 112 12.88 -2.96 10.98
CA ARG A 112 11.65 -2.62 10.27
C ARG A 112 11.79 -2.99 8.80
N SER A 113 10.96 -3.93 8.37
CA SER A 113 10.85 -4.32 6.97
C SER A 113 10.13 -3.24 6.13
N ARG A 114 10.55 -3.13 4.87
CA ARG A 114 9.85 -2.36 3.83
C ARG A 114 9.36 -3.26 2.71
N LEU A 115 9.15 -4.55 3.01
CA LEU A 115 8.74 -5.54 2.03
C LEU A 115 7.40 -5.15 1.42
N VAL A 116 7.19 -5.57 0.17
CA VAL A 116 5.91 -5.42 -0.54
C VAL A 116 5.40 -6.81 -0.84
N LEU A 117 4.18 -7.08 -0.41
CA LEU A 117 3.47 -8.32 -0.72
C LEU A 117 2.51 -8.07 -1.88
N ASP A 118 2.49 -9.00 -2.84
CA ASP A 118 1.55 -9.05 -3.94
C ASP A 118 0.99 -10.47 -4.09
N ILE A 119 -0.28 -10.58 -4.49
CA ILE A 119 -0.96 -11.85 -4.69
C ILE A 119 -1.57 -11.81 -6.08
N ASN A 120 -1.25 -12.80 -6.91
CA ASN A 120 -1.77 -12.95 -8.28
C ASN A 120 -1.68 -11.67 -9.15
N GLY A 121 -0.69 -10.80 -8.93
CA GLY A 121 -0.56 -9.57 -9.72
C GLY A 121 -1.59 -8.48 -9.38
N TYR A 122 -2.34 -8.62 -8.28
CA TYR A 122 -3.44 -7.74 -7.91
C TYR A 122 -3.07 -6.26 -7.95
N ARG A 123 -1.87 -5.88 -7.46
CA ARG A 123 -1.47 -4.47 -7.43
C ARG A 123 -1.39 -3.85 -8.82
N GLN A 124 -0.93 -4.61 -9.81
CA GLN A 124 -0.85 -4.15 -11.19
C GLN A 124 -2.25 -4.00 -11.80
N GLU A 125 -3.11 -4.99 -11.58
CA GLU A 125 -4.51 -4.95 -12.04
C GLU A 125 -5.28 -3.79 -11.43
N ARG A 126 -5.14 -3.60 -10.11
CA ARG A 126 -5.77 -2.51 -9.37
C ARG A 126 -5.33 -1.15 -9.87
N THR A 127 -4.03 -0.98 -10.15
CA THR A 127 -3.50 0.25 -10.74
C THR A 127 -4.15 0.54 -12.10
N GLY A 128 -4.28 -0.48 -12.96
CA GLY A 128 -4.98 -0.33 -14.24
C GLY A 128 -6.46 0.02 -14.09
N HIS A 129 -7.14 -0.56 -13.11
CA HIS A 129 -8.53 -0.25 -12.80
C HIS A 129 -8.71 1.21 -12.35
N LEU A 130 -7.84 1.70 -11.45
CA LEU A 130 -7.86 3.08 -10.97
C LEU A 130 -7.59 4.09 -12.08
N GLN A 131 -6.66 3.77 -12.99
CA GLN A 131 -6.43 4.59 -14.18
C GLN A 131 -7.68 4.71 -15.05
N LYS A 132 -8.40 3.59 -15.25
CA LYS A 132 -9.65 3.59 -16.00
C LYS A 132 -10.75 4.41 -15.30
N ILE A 133 -10.86 4.32 -13.97
CA ILE A 133 -11.77 5.17 -13.19
C ILE A 133 -11.46 6.66 -13.43
N ALA A 134 -10.18 7.03 -13.42
CA ALA A 134 -9.75 8.40 -13.70
C ALA A 134 -10.14 8.86 -15.11
N GLU A 135 -9.95 8.00 -16.12
CA GLU A 135 -10.34 8.25 -17.51
C GLU A 135 -11.85 8.46 -17.68
N ASP A 136 -12.65 7.58 -17.07
CA ASP A 136 -14.11 7.63 -17.13
C ASP A 136 -14.66 8.89 -16.42
N ALA A 137 -14.07 9.25 -15.27
CA ALA A 137 -14.41 10.47 -14.55
C ALA A 137 -14.04 11.73 -15.34
N ALA A 138 -12.84 11.76 -15.91
CA ALA A 138 -12.37 12.83 -16.77
C ALA A 138 -13.28 13.05 -17.99
N ALA A 139 -13.71 11.97 -18.63
CA ALA A 139 -14.65 12.02 -19.75
C ALA A 139 -16.01 12.61 -19.31
N SER A 140 -16.53 12.14 -18.17
CA SER A 140 -17.81 12.61 -17.61
C SER A 140 -17.78 14.10 -17.25
N VAL A 141 -16.67 14.58 -16.69
CA VAL A 141 -16.47 16.01 -16.38
C VAL A 141 -16.36 16.83 -17.67
N LYS A 142 -15.62 16.36 -18.68
CA LYS A 142 -15.49 17.05 -19.97
C LYS A 142 -16.81 17.14 -20.74
N GLU A 143 -17.67 16.13 -20.62
CA GLU A 143 -18.99 16.11 -21.28
C GLU A 143 -20.02 16.97 -20.52
N SER A 144 -20.09 16.82 -19.20
CA SER A 144 -21.14 17.45 -18.39
C SER A 144 -20.79 18.84 -17.87
N GLY A 145 -19.50 19.14 -17.73
CA GLY A 145 -18.98 20.35 -17.06
C GLY A 145 -19.14 20.35 -15.54
N ASN A 146 -19.67 19.28 -14.94
CA ASN A 146 -19.87 19.19 -13.49
C ASN A 146 -18.78 18.35 -12.84
N PRO A 147 -18.37 18.66 -11.59
CA PRO A 147 -17.46 17.81 -10.83
C PRO A 147 -18.02 16.40 -10.60
N VAL A 148 -17.13 15.41 -10.57
CA VAL A 148 -17.46 14.01 -10.33
C VAL A 148 -16.71 13.54 -9.07
N ALA A 149 -17.47 13.11 -8.06
CA ALA A 149 -16.93 12.48 -6.87
C ALA A 149 -16.79 10.97 -7.09
N LEU A 150 -15.61 10.43 -6.79
CA LEU A 150 -15.31 9.01 -6.89
C LEU A 150 -15.63 8.27 -5.58
N GLU A 151 -15.62 6.94 -5.65
CA GLU A 151 -15.71 6.10 -4.46
C GLU A 151 -14.50 6.33 -3.53
N PRO A 152 -14.67 6.18 -2.20
CA PRO A 152 -13.56 6.23 -1.26
C PRO A 152 -12.51 5.17 -1.58
N MET A 153 -11.24 5.56 -1.41
CA MET A 153 -10.10 4.68 -1.69
C MET A 153 -8.93 5.07 -0.80
N SER A 154 -7.94 4.20 -0.67
CA SER A 154 -6.76 4.43 0.19
C SER A 154 -5.94 5.64 -0.27
N ALA A 155 -5.07 6.15 0.61
CA ALA A 155 -4.22 7.30 0.27
C ALA A 155 -3.32 7.04 -0.94
N TYR A 156 -2.84 5.80 -1.09
CA TYR A 156 -2.02 5.39 -2.23
C TYR A 156 -2.84 5.41 -3.53
N GLU A 157 -4.04 4.84 -3.51
CA GLU A 157 -4.92 4.81 -4.69
C GLU A 157 -5.39 6.21 -5.09
N ARG A 158 -5.71 7.07 -4.12
CA ARG A 158 -6.03 8.48 -4.38
C ARG A 158 -4.90 9.20 -5.09
N LYS A 159 -3.64 8.89 -4.75
CA LYS A 159 -2.49 9.45 -5.45
C LYS A 159 -2.41 8.97 -6.90
N ILE A 160 -2.58 7.66 -7.15
CA ILE A 160 -2.62 7.10 -8.51
C ILE A 160 -3.68 7.81 -9.35
N VAL A 161 -4.89 7.94 -8.80
CA VAL A 161 -6.00 8.60 -9.50
C VAL A 161 -5.71 10.09 -9.72
N HIS A 162 -5.18 10.80 -8.71
CA HIS A 162 -4.82 12.20 -8.85
C HIS A 162 -3.80 12.42 -9.96
N ASP A 163 -2.73 11.62 -9.98
CA ASP A 163 -1.69 11.68 -11.00
C ASP A 163 -2.28 11.39 -12.40
N ALA A 164 -3.13 10.35 -12.53
CA ALA A 164 -3.80 10.01 -13.77
C ALA A 164 -4.76 11.12 -14.26
N VAL A 165 -5.50 11.75 -13.36
CA VAL A 165 -6.39 12.89 -13.68
C VAL A 165 -5.58 14.10 -14.15
N ALA A 166 -4.46 14.40 -13.48
CA ALA A 166 -3.57 15.49 -13.86
C ALA A 166 -2.98 15.27 -15.25
N ASP A 167 -2.56 14.05 -15.58
CA ASP A 167 -2.08 13.68 -16.92
C ASP A 167 -3.14 13.86 -18.01
N LEU A 168 -4.43 13.75 -17.66
CA LEU A 168 -5.57 14.01 -18.55
C LEU A 168 -5.93 15.50 -18.69
N GLY A 169 -5.24 16.38 -17.96
CA GLY A 169 -5.38 17.83 -17.99
C GLY A 169 -6.58 18.36 -17.20
N LEU A 170 -7.00 17.66 -16.15
CA LEU A 170 -8.04 18.10 -15.23
C LEU A 170 -7.46 18.33 -13.82
N VAL A 171 -8.26 18.93 -12.95
CA VAL A 171 -7.93 19.12 -11.54
C VAL A 171 -8.63 18.04 -10.72
N SER A 172 -7.97 17.63 -9.64
CA SER A 172 -8.61 16.82 -8.61
C SER A 172 -8.22 17.25 -7.21
N GLU A 173 -9.16 17.12 -6.29
CA GLU A 173 -8.95 17.37 -4.86
C GLU A 173 -9.39 16.14 -4.05
N SER A 174 -8.73 15.93 -2.92
CA SER A 174 -9.12 14.85 -1.99
C SER A 174 -10.02 15.39 -0.89
N GLU A 175 -11.29 15.01 -0.93
CA GLU A 175 -12.31 15.40 0.04
C GLU A 175 -12.71 14.24 0.98
N GLY A 176 -13.27 14.57 2.14
CA GLY A 176 -13.68 13.60 3.16
C GLY A 176 -12.58 13.23 4.18
N GLU A 177 -12.94 12.38 5.14
CA GLU A 177 -12.09 12.00 6.27
C GLU A 177 -12.07 10.48 6.49
N GLY A 178 -10.94 9.97 7.00
CA GLY A 178 -10.76 8.55 7.31
C GLY A 178 -11.10 7.64 6.12
N ALA A 179 -11.95 6.64 6.37
CA ALA A 179 -12.41 5.68 5.37
C ALA A 179 -13.33 6.29 4.29
N GLY A 180 -13.93 7.46 4.53
CA GLY A 180 -14.79 8.16 3.57
C GLY A 180 -14.04 9.10 2.63
N ARG A 181 -12.71 9.16 2.73
CA ARG A 181 -11.90 10.10 1.96
C ARG A 181 -11.74 9.62 0.51
N HIS A 182 -12.11 10.47 -0.44
CA HIS A 182 -12.20 10.17 -1.86
C HIS A 182 -11.58 11.29 -2.72
N ILE A 183 -11.59 11.12 -4.05
CA ILE A 183 -11.15 12.10 -5.03
C ILE A 183 -12.36 12.73 -5.71
N VAL A 184 -12.36 14.05 -5.85
CA VAL A 184 -13.31 14.81 -6.67
C VAL A 184 -12.55 15.35 -7.87
N VAL A 185 -13.06 15.06 -9.07
CA VAL A 185 -12.48 15.50 -10.35
C VAL A 185 -13.30 16.66 -10.91
N SER A 186 -12.64 17.71 -11.39
CA SER A 186 -13.28 18.90 -11.97
C SER A 186 -12.52 19.44 -13.19
N ALA A 187 -13.24 20.15 -14.05
CA ALA A 187 -12.64 21.07 -15.02
C ALA A 187 -12.39 22.39 -14.28
N ASP A 188 -11.18 22.96 -14.41
CA ASP A 188 -10.77 24.24 -13.80
C ASP A 188 -11.89 25.29 -13.65
#